data_AF-A0A255R4E2-F1
#
_entry.id   AF-A0A255R4E2-F1
#
_cell.length_a   1.000
_cell.length_b   1.000
_cell.length_c   1.000
_cell.angle_alpha   90.00
_cell.angle_beta   90.00
_cell.angle_gamma   90.00
#
_symmetry.space_group_name_H-M   'P 1'
#
loop_
_entity.id
_entity.type
_entity.pdbx_description
1 polymer ?
#
loop_
_entity_poly.entity_id
_entity_poly.type
_entity_poly.pdbx_seq_one_letter_code
_entity_poly.pdbx_strand_id
1 'polypeptide(L)'
;MRRIAQRFTVNDDFEGENEDRLRLMSSPVARYSNSEVIDGALFIYAHGTDPELFVVIEARRTEDTSTWHVALAPMTAYALHVKLDDQPYWDIHWRQAPLPVTSSFINFIYPPSR
;
A
#
# COMPACT_ATOMS: atom_id res chain seq x y z
N MET A 1 -13.02 1.52 -3.82
CA MET A 1 -11.55 1.58 -3.82
C MET A 1 -10.98 2.80 -3.09
N ARG A 2 -11.20 4.06 -3.52
CA ARG A 2 -10.62 5.23 -2.83
C ARG A 2 -10.93 5.30 -1.33
N ARG A 3 -12.17 4.98 -0.93
CA ARG A 3 -12.54 4.89 0.49
C ARG A 3 -11.73 3.86 1.27
N ILE A 4 -11.33 2.76 0.65
CA ILE A 4 -10.46 1.75 1.27
C ILE A 4 -9.06 2.34 1.43
N ALA A 5 -8.51 2.95 0.38
CA ALA A 5 -7.21 3.64 0.46
C ALA A 5 -7.20 4.67 1.60
N GLN A 6 -8.23 5.50 1.71
CA GLN A 6 -8.34 6.54 2.76
C GLN A 6 -8.35 6.03 4.21
N ARG A 7 -8.56 4.73 4.45
CA ARG A 7 -8.49 4.14 5.79
C ARG A 7 -7.06 3.93 6.26
N PHE A 8 -6.09 3.98 5.35
CA PHE A 8 -4.69 3.91 5.70
C PHE A 8 -4.15 5.27 6.13
N THR A 9 -3.47 5.28 7.26
CA THR A 9 -2.53 6.34 7.63
C THR A 9 -1.13 5.78 7.43
N VAL A 10 -0.27 6.51 6.73
CA VAL A 10 1.08 6.08 6.39
C VAL A 10 2.04 7.17 6.82
N ASN A 11 3.04 6.79 7.60
CA ASN A 11 4.16 7.64 7.98
C ASN A 11 5.45 7.02 7.43
N ASP A 12 6.39 7.86 7.04
CA ASP A 12 7.78 7.47 6.83
C ASP A 12 8.65 8.08 7.93
N ASP A 13 9.81 7.47 8.20
CA ASP A 13 10.73 7.96 9.23
C ASP A 13 11.85 8.87 8.67
N PHE A 14 11.78 9.32 7.42
CA PHE A 14 12.79 10.11 6.68
C PHE A 14 14.21 10.16 7.33
N GLU A 15 15.07 9.19 6.99
CA GLU A 15 16.44 9.08 7.57
C GLU A 15 16.55 8.93 9.11
N GLY A 16 15.47 8.55 9.78
CA GLY A 16 15.42 8.44 11.25
C GLY A 16 15.12 9.78 11.95
N GLU A 17 14.62 10.78 11.21
CA GLU A 17 14.11 12.03 11.76
C GLU A 17 12.63 11.89 12.19
N ASN A 18 11.88 13.01 12.25
CA ASN A 18 10.48 12.99 12.67
C ASN A 18 9.61 12.26 11.63
N GLU A 19 8.64 11.47 12.10
CA GLU A 19 7.65 10.80 11.25
C GLU A 19 6.93 11.80 10.33
N ASP A 20 7.14 11.70 9.02
CA ASP A 20 6.44 12.52 8.04
C ASP A 20 5.20 11.78 7.52
N ARG A 21 4.04 12.37 7.79
CA ARG A 21 2.76 11.78 7.37
C ARG A 21 2.60 11.92 5.86
N LEU A 22 2.59 10.79 5.18
CA LEU A 22 2.43 10.74 3.73
C LEU A 22 1.01 11.08 3.31
N ARG A 23 0.91 11.76 2.17
CA ARG A 23 -0.37 12.19 1.60
C ARG A 23 -0.85 11.19 0.55
N LEU A 24 -2.08 10.71 0.73
CA LEU A 24 -2.77 9.97 -0.33
C LEU A 24 -3.04 10.87 -1.54
N MET A 25 -2.61 10.44 -2.71
CA MET A 25 -2.84 11.15 -3.96
C MET A 25 -4.32 11.15 -4.37
N SER A 26 -4.74 12.24 -5.03
CA SER A 26 -6.15 12.52 -5.27
C SER A 26 -6.80 11.56 -6.26
N SER A 27 -6.04 10.92 -7.14
CA SER A 27 -6.56 9.98 -8.13
C SER A 27 -5.67 8.75 -8.15
N PRO A 28 -6.22 7.56 -8.44
CA PRO A 28 -5.37 6.42 -8.73
C PRO A 28 -4.53 6.72 -9.98
N VAL A 29 -3.27 6.30 -9.97
CA VAL A 29 -2.37 6.46 -11.12
C VAL A 29 -2.63 5.45 -12.23
N ALA A 30 -3.28 4.33 -11.89
CA ALA A 30 -3.76 3.35 -12.84
C ALA A 30 -5.08 2.75 -12.37
N ARG A 31 -5.96 2.43 -13.32
CA ARG A 31 -7.15 1.60 -13.12
C ARG A 31 -7.18 0.54 -14.19
N TYR A 32 -7.50 -0.69 -13.84
CA TYR A 32 -7.39 -1.82 -14.73
C TYR A 32 -8.40 -2.91 -14.39
N SER A 33 -8.57 -3.84 -15.32
CA SER A 33 -9.38 -5.05 -15.18
C SER A 33 -8.76 -6.14 -16.05
N ASN A 34 -8.90 -7.41 -15.63
CA ASN A 34 -8.47 -8.57 -16.42
C ASN A 34 -9.37 -9.78 -16.12
N SER A 35 -8.96 -10.99 -16.53
CA SER A 35 -9.74 -12.21 -16.30
C SER A 35 -10.02 -12.51 -14.81
N GLU A 36 -9.11 -12.13 -13.92
CA GLU A 36 -9.15 -12.40 -12.48
C GLU A 36 -9.61 -11.18 -11.67
N VAL A 37 -9.34 -9.97 -12.17
CA VAL A 37 -9.60 -8.69 -11.52
C VAL A 37 -10.79 -7.99 -12.18
N ILE A 38 -11.88 -7.85 -11.43
CA ILE A 38 -13.10 -7.17 -11.85
C ILE A 38 -12.85 -5.67 -11.98
N ASP A 39 -12.22 -5.07 -10.97
CA ASP A 39 -11.88 -3.65 -10.91
C ASP A 39 -10.68 -3.46 -9.99
N GLY A 40 -9.56 -3.03 -10.57
CA GLY A 40 -8.29 -2.82 -9.89
C GLY A 40 -7.83 -1.36 -10.01
N ALA A 41 -7.20 -0.84 -8.97
CA ALA A 41 -6.61 0.49 -8.97
C ALA A 41 -5.30 0.55 -8.18
N LEU A 42 -4.38 1.39 -8.65
CA LEU A 42 -3.12 1.70 -8.00
C LEU A 42 -3.18 3.12 -7.41
N PHE A 43 -3.06 3.24 -6.10
CA PHE A 43 -2.96 4.52 -5.38
C PHE A 43 -1.53 4.75 -4.90
N ILE A 44 -1.22 6.02 -4.60
CA ILE A 44 0.09 6.45 -4.11
C ILE A 44 -0.10 7.23 -2.81
N TYR A 45 0.71 6.90 -1.81
CA TYR A 45 1.06 7.79 -0.71
C TYR A 45 2.41 8.42 -1.02
N ALA A 46 2.46 9.74 -0.95
CA ALA A 46 3.61 10.53 -1.39
C ALA A 46 4.02 11.55 -0.32
N HIS A 47 5.33 11.82 -0.28
CA HIS A 47 5.88 13.01 0.34
C HIS A 47 6.05 14.10 -0.72
N GLY A 48 5.27 15.19 -0.62
CA GLY A 48 5.19 16.19 -1.69
C GLY A 48 4.69 15.59 -3.01
N THR A 49 5.59 15.48 -4.00
CA THR A 49 5.37 14.81 -5.29
C THR A 49 6.11 13.48 -5.43
N ASP A 50 6.89 13.07 -4.43
CA ASP A 50 7.69 11.85 -4.42
C ASP A 50 6.88 10.67 -3.89
N PRO A 51 6.65 9.60 -4.69
CA PRO A 51 5.91 8.43 -4.24
C PRO A 51 6.74 7.57 -3.27
N GLU A 52 6.19 7.29 -2.10
CA GLU A 52 6.87 6.48 -1.07
C GLU A 52 6.22 5.09 -0.90
N LEU A 53 4.90 4.99 -1.11
CA LEU A 53 4.15 3.74 -1.00
C LEU A 53 3.07 3.62 -2.07
N PHE A 54 3.10 2.51 -2.79
CA PHE A 54 2.00 2.07 -3.63
C PHE A 54 0.97 1.25 -2.85
N VAL A 55 -0.31 1.52 -3.11
CA VAL A 55 -1.43 0.73 -2.59
C VAL A 55 -2.23 0.19 -3.77
N VAL A 56 -2.11 -1.11 -4.00
CA VAL A 56 -2.92 -1.82 -5.00
C VAL A 56 -4.21 -2.26 -4.33
N ILE A 57 -5.36 -1.97 -4.95
CA ILE A 57 -6.67 -2.41 -4.46
C ILE A 57 -7.40 -3.08 -5.61
N GLU A 58 -7.85 -4.31 -5.40
CA GLU A 58 -8.49 -5.12 -6.45
C GLU A 58 -9.76 -5.79 -5.92
N ALA A 59 -10.84 -5.72 -6.68
CA ALA A 59 -11.95 -6.65 -6.55
C ALA A 59 -11.63 -7.89 -7.39
N ARG A 60 -11.34 -9.03 -6.74
CA ARG A 60 -11.02 -10.29 -7.43
C ARG A 60 -12.21 -11.23 -7.38
N ARG A 61 -12.40 -12.01 -8.45
CA ARG A 61 -13.32 -13.15 -8.42
C ARG A 61 -12.68 -14.28 -7.59
N THR A 62 -13.45 -14.88 -6.70
CA THR A 62 -13.17 -16.17 -6.08
C THR A 62 -14.22 -17.18 -6.56
N GLU A 63 -14.07 -18.47 -6.25
CA GLU A 63 -14.95 -19.52 -6.77
C GLU A 63 -16.45 -19.24 -6.49
N ASP A 64 -16.76 -18.71 -5.30
CA ASP A 64 -18.14 -18.49 -4.86
C ASP A 64 -18.52 -17.01 -4.66
N THR A 65 -17.55 -16.08 -4.70
CA THR A 65 -17.80 -14.67 -4.36
C THR A 65 -16.81 -13.71 -5.04
N SER A 66 -16.84 -12.44 -4.65
CA SER A 66 -15.82 -11.47 -5.01
C SER A 66 -15.32 -10.76 -3.75
N THR A 67 -14.01 -10.72 -3.57
CA THR A 67 -13.36 -10.16 -2.38
C THR A 67 -12.46 -8.99 -2.76
N TRP A 68 -12.29 -8.07 -1.82
CA TRP A 68 -11.29 -7.01 -1.95
C TRP A 68 -9.93 -7.55 -1.54
N HIS A 69 -8.92 -7.30 -2.37
CA HIS A 69 -7.53 -7.59 -2.09
C HIS A 69 -6.77 -6.27 -2.04
N VAL A 70 -5.83 -6.15 -1.12
CA VAL A 70 -5.01 -4.96 -0.99
C VAL A 70 -3.55 -5.39 -0.87
N ALA A 71 -2.67 -4.70 -1.58
CA ALA A 71 -1.23 -4.89 -1.45
C ALA A 71 -0.56 -3.55 -1.17
N LEU A 72 0.44 -3.57 -0.27
CA LEU A 72 1.27 -2.43 0.08
C LEU A 72 2.67 -2.69 -0.47
N ALA A 73 3.11 -1.83 -1.39
CA ALA A 73 4.39 -1.99 -2.08
C ALA A 73 5.26 -0.73 -1.90
N PRO A 74 6.29 -0.79 -1.05
CA PRO A 74 7.20 0.33 -0.83
C PRO A 74 7.91 0.79 -2.10
N MET A 75 7.92 2.10 -2.31
CA MET A 75 8.73 2.78 -3.33
C MET A 75 9.95 3.50 -2.71
N THR A 76 10.08 3.47 -1.39
CA THR A 76 11.17 4.07 -0.64
C THR A 76 12.03 3.07 0.12
N ALA A 77 13.27 3.46 0.43
CA ALA A 77 14.14 2.65 1.30
C ALA A 77 13.84 2.87 2.78
N TYR A 78 13.28 4.02 3.17
CA TYR A 78 13.01 4.35 4.56
C TYR A 78 11.99 3.43 5.22
N ALA A 79 11.97 3.46 6.55
CA ALA A 79 10.94 2.76 7.29
C ALA A 79 9.57 3.33 6.94
N LEU A 80 8.57 2.47 6.85
CA LEU A 80 7.18 2.87 6.67
C LEU A 80 6.35 2.24 7.77
N HIS A 81 5.49 3.07 8.35
CA HIS A 81 4.53 2.68 9.38
C HIS A 81 3.12 2.90 8.85
N VAL A 82 2.40 1.81 8.61
CA VAL A 82 1.03 1.83 8.09
C VAL A 82 0.06 1.41 9.18
N LYS A 83 -0.93 2.27 9.41
CA LYS A 83 -2.09 1.99 10.26
C LYS A 83 -3.33 1.86 9.39
N LEU A 84 -4.22 0.94 9.74
CA LEU A 84 -5.56 0.82 9.20
C LEU A 84 -6.56 1.17 10.29
N ASP A 85 -7.35 2.24 10.09
CA ASP A 85 -8.28 2.76 11.11
C ASP A 85 -7.61 2.91 12.49
N ASP A 86 -6.46 3.58 12.50
CA ASP A 86 -5.61 3.86 13.68
C ASP A 86 -4.99 2.64 14.38
N GLN A 87 -5.22 1.42 13.86
CA GLN A 87 -4.55 0.21 14.34
C GLN A 87 -3.29 -0.09 13.52
N PRO A 88 -2.16 -0.49 14.16
CA PRO A 88 -0.99 -0.97 13.43
C PRO A 88 -1.39 -2.06 12.44
N TYR A 89 -0.94 -1.93 11.20
CA TYR A 89 -1.38 -2.78 10.12
C TYR A 89 -0.21 -3.44 9.40
N TRP A 90 0.79 -2.63 9.05
CA TRP A 90 1.97 -3.11 8.34
C TRP A 90 3.12 -2.15 8.58
N ASP A 91 4.29 -2.72 8.84
CA ASP A 91 5.51 -1.97 9.06
C ASP A 91 6.63 -2.57 8.23
N ILE A 92 7.51 -1.72 7.72
CA ILE A 92 8.80 -2.13 7.17
C ILE A 92 9.89 -1.27 7.80
N HIS A 93 11.01 -1.88 8.15
CA HIS A 93 12.17 -1.17 8.68
C HIS A 93 12.94 -0.48 7.55
N TRP A 94 13.78 0.49 7.91
CA TRP A 94 14.70 1.12 6.97
C TRP A 94 15.60 0.07 6.32
N ARG A 95 15.48 -0.02 5.00
CA ARG A 95 16.18 -0.98 4.15
C ARG A 95 17.51 -0.39 3.68
N GLN A 96 18.61 -1.01 4.08
CA GLN A 96 19.95 -0.59 3.67
C GLN A 96 20.52 -1.52 2.59
N ALA A 97 21.36 -0.96 1.72
CA ALA A 97 22.05 -1.74 0.70
C ALA A 97 23.02 -2.77 1.33
N PRO A 98 23.24 -3.92 0.66
CA PRO A 98 22.64 -4.34 -0.59
C PRO A 98 21.23 -4.94 -0.39
N LEU A 99 20.25 -4.46 -1.18
CA LEU A 99 18.92 -5.06 -1.19
C LEU A 99 18.88 -6.24 -2.15
N PRO A 100 18.39 -7.42 -1.73
CA PRO A 100 18.16 -8.53 -2.66
C PRO A 100 17.18 -8.08 -3.74
N VAL A 101 17.55 -8.21 -5.02
CA VAL A 101 16.66 -7.89 -6.16
C VAL A 101 15.39 -8.76 -6.19
N THR A 102 15.36 -9.83 -5.38
CA THR A 102 14.24 -10.73 -5.18
C THR A 102 13.44 -10.44 -3.91
N SER A 103 13.72 -9.36 -3.17
CA SER A 103 12.92 -9.02 -1.99
C SER A 103 11.49 -8.67 -2.43
N SER A 104 10.58 -9.61 -2.26
CA SER A 104 9.18 -9.47 -2.66
C SER A 104 8.43 -8.45 -1.81
N PHE A 105 7.53 -7.70 -2.46
CA PHE A 105 6.52 -6.87 -1.80
C PHE A 105 5.42 -7.76 -1.18
N ILE A 106 4.73 -7.27 -0.13
CA ILE A 106 3.69 -8.04 0.57
C ILE A 106 2.32 -7.85 -0.12
N ASN A 107 1.60 -8.95 -0.35
CA ASN A 107 0.23 -9.00 -0.86
C ASN A 107 -0.68 -9.71 0.16
N PHE A 108 -1.88 -9.19 0.43
CA PHE A 108 -2.82 -9.76 1.39
C PHE A 108 -4.30 -9.62 0.97
N ILE A 109 -5.15 -10.45 1.59
CA ILE A 109 -6.62 -10.40 1.42
C ILE A 109 -7.20 -9.38 2.39
N TYR A 110 -8.15 -8.56 1.93
CA TYR A 110 -8.78 -7.52 2.74
C TYR A 110 -10.27 -7.82 3.02
N PRO A 111 -10.76 -7.61 4.27
CA PRO A 111 -10.02 -7.23 5.46
C PRO A 111 -9.11 -8.37 5.95
N PRO A 112 -8.03 -8.07 6.70
CA PRO A 112 -7.23 -9.10 7.36
C PRO A 112 -8.13 -9.96 8.25
N SER A 113 -8.01 -11.28 8.16
CA SER A 113 -8.55 -12.17 9.19
C SER A 113 -7.86 -11.84 10.52
N ARG A 114 -8.65 -11.62 11.58
CA ARG A 114 -8.14 -11.43 12.95
C ARG A 114 -7.18 -12.55 13.36
#